data_AF-A0A2X4Y3E4-F1
#
_entry.id   AF-A0A2X4Y3E4-F1
#
_cell.length_a   1.000
_cell.length_b   1.000
_cell.length_c   1.000
_cell.angle_alpha   90.00
_cell.angle_beta   90.00
_cell.angle_gamma   90.00
#
_symmetry.space_group_name_H-M   'P 1'
#
loop_
_entity.id
_entity.type
_entity.pdbx_description
1 polymer ?
#
loop_
_entity_poly.entity_id
_entity_poly.type
_entity_poly.pdbx_seq_one_letter_code
_entity_poly.pdbx_strand_id
1 'polypeptide(L)'
;MGIYLTPQLTPRLALKREDVGMNSTIHFRIDEETKRLAMKAAERQQTSLTDLMRRRAEELAEEERQYQNSAHDVWLENQVQEAFARYEVGKGEFIDDGAMNNRMAALKSQAERGEK
;
A
#
# COMPACT_ATOMS: atom_id res chain seq x y z
N MET A 1 -44.01 39.74 -34.41
CA MET A 1 -42.77 40.55 -34.37
C MET A 1 -41.90 39.97 -33.27
N GLY A 2 -40.68 39.53 -33.59
CA GLY A 2 -39.64 39.22 -32.60
C GLY A 2 -39.55 37.77 -32.12
N ILE A 3 -38.83 36.96 -32.90
CA ILE A 3 -38.33 35.63 -32.58
C ILE A 3 -37.12 35.81 -31.65
N TYR A 4 -37.01 35.05 -30.55
CA TYR A 4 -35.71 34.74 -29.97
C TYR A 4 -35.54 33.24 -29.78
N LEU A 5 -34.52 32.75 -30.48
CA LEU A 5 -33.95 31.42 -30.51
C LEU A 5 -33.49 30.97 -29.11
N THR A 6 -33.74 29.71 -28.75
CA THR A 6 -33.22 29.03 -27.55
C THR A 6 -31.68 28.89 -27.55
N PRO A 7 -31.04 28.59 -26.40
CA PRO A 7 -30.77 27.17 -26.17
C PRO A 7 -31.12 26.69 -24.75
N GLN A 8 -31.79 25.55 -24.71
CA GLN A 8 -31.97 24.68 -23.54
C GLN A 8 -30.64 24.47 -22.81
N LEU A 9 -30.55 24.93 -21.56
CA LEU A 9 -29.49 24.52 -20.64
C LEU A 9 -29.78 23.08 -20.19
N THR A 10 -29.26 22.14 -20.97
CA THR A 10 -29.26 20.72 -20.64
C THR A 10 -28.37 20.52 -19.41
N PRO A 11 -28.81 19.80 -18.36
CA PRO A 11 -27.94 19.53 -17.21
C PRO A 11 -26.75 18.67 -17.64
N ARG A 12 -25.57 19.27 -17.53
CA ARG A 12 -24.26 18.63 -17.74
C ARG A 12 -24.10 17.50 -16.72
N LEU A 13 -23.90 16.28 -17.25
CA LEU A 13 -23.45 15.09 -16.52
C LEU A 13 -22.46 15.46 -15.40
N ALA A 14 -22.86 15.24 -14.16
CA ALA A 14 -21.91 14.85 -13.11
C ALA A 14 -22.11 13.34 -12.93
N LEU A 15 -21.19 12.61 -13.56
CA LEU A 15 -21.07 11.18 -13.50
C LEU A 15 -21.19 10.68 -12.05
N LYS A 16 -22.01 9.64 -11.92
CA LYS A 16 -22.03 8.68 -10.82
C LYS A 16 -20.57 8.45 -10.39
N ARG A 17 -20.22 8.81 -9.15
CA ARG A 17 -18.99 8.34 -8.51
C ARG A 17 -19.13 6.82 -8.42
N GLU A 18 -18.64 6.12 -9.43
CA GLU A 18 -18.36 4.70 -9.33
C GLU A 18 -17.13 4.56 -8.43
N ASP A 19 -17.23 3.68 -7.45
CA ASP A 19 -16.16 3.24 -6.55
C ASP A 19 -15.01 2.55 -7.33
N VAL A 20 -14.31 3.26 -8.22
CA VAL A 20 -13.15 2.73 -8.99
C VAL A 20 -11.88 2.72 -8.13
N GLY A 21 -12.01 2.41 -6.83
CA GLY A 21 -10.91 2.51 -5.86
C GLY A 21 -10.38 1.17 -5.33
N MET A 22 -11.15 0.08 -5.44
CA MET A 22 -10.85 -1.16 -4.70
C MET A 22 -10.54 -2.37 -5.60
N ASN A 23 -10.70 -2.23 -6.92
CA ASN A 23 -10.56 -3.33 -7.87
C ASN A 23 -9.57 -2.92 -8.97
N SER A 24 -8.36 -3.46 -8.91
CA SER A 24 -7.34 -3.28 -9.96
C SER A 24 -7.44 -4.41 -10.99
N THR A 25 -7.27 -4.09 -12.27
CA THR A 25 -7.28 -5.05 -13.38
C THR A 25 -5.88 -5.22 -13.96
N ILE A 26 -5.44 -6.47 -14.14
CA ILE A 26 -4.14 -6.81 -14.69
C ILE A 26 -4.34 -7.47 -16.06
N HIS A 27 -3.64 -6.96 -17.08
CA HIS A 27 -3.65 -7.55 -18.43
C HIS A 27 -2.38 -8.35 -18.67
N PHE A 28 -2.52 -9.63 -19.01
CA PHE A 28 -1.40 -10.51 -19.35
C PHE A 28 -1.30 -10.69 -20.87
N ARG A 29 -0.07 -10.63 -21.38
CA ARG A 29 0.25 -11.02 -22.76
C ARG A 29 0.96 -12.37 -22.71
N ILE A 30 0.34 -13.39 -23.28
CA ILE A 30 0.86 -14.77 -23.34
C ILE A 30 0.64 -15.36 -24.73
N ASP A 31 1.46 -16.35 -25.09
CA ASP A 31 1.30 -17.08 -26.35
C ASP A 31 0.02 -17.94 -26.36
N GLU A 32 -0.52 -18.17 -27.55
CA GLU A 32 -1.79 -18.89 -27.72
C GLU A 32 -1.71 -20.34 -27.21
N GLU A 33 -0.58 -21.01 -27.38
CA GLU A 33 -0.37 -22.35 -26.85
C GLU A 33 -0.41 -22.36 -25.31
N THR A 34 0.30 -21.43 -24.69
CA THR A 34 0.32 -21.25 -23.23
C THR A 34 -1.08 -20.96 -22.68
N LYS A 35 -1.84 -20.09 -23.36
CA LYS A 35 -3.23 -19.80 -23.01
C LYS A 35 -4.10 -21.06 -23.07
N ARG A 36 -4.00 -21.84 -24.14
CA ARG A 36 -4.76 -23.09 -24.30
C ARG A 36 -4.43 -24.10 -23.22
N LEU A 37 -3.16 -24.27 -22.88
CA LEU A 37 -2.72 -25.18 -21.81
C LEU A 37 -3.19 -24.69 -20.44
N ALA A 38 -3.11 -23.39 -20.16
CA ALA A 38 -3.59 -22.80 -18.91
C ALA A 38 -5.11 -22.97 -18.74
N MET A 39 -5.90 -22.77 -19.80
CA MET A 39 -7.34 -23.02 -19.77
C MET A 39 -7.65 -24.50 -19.51
N LYS A 40 -6.95 -25.43 -20.18
CA LYS A 40 -7.10 -26.88 -19.93
C LYS A 40 -6.73 -27.27 -18.49
N ALA A 41 -5.72 -26.61 -17.92
CA ALA A 41 -5.34 -26.82 -16.52
C ALA A 41 -6.41 -26.32 -15.55
N ALA A 42 -7.04 -25.17 -15.85
CA ALA A 42 -8.15 -24.63 -15.06
C ALA A 42 -9.39 -25.55 -15.13
N GLU A 43 -9.73 -26.04 -16.32
CA GLU A 43 -10.81 -27.02 -16.53
C GLU A 43 -10.61 -28.30 -15.71
N ARG A 44 -9.39 -28.83 -15.66
CA ARG A 44 -9.04 -29.99 -14.82
C ARG A 44 -9.25 -29.73 -13.33
N GLN A 45 -9.11 -28.49 -12.89
CA GLN A 45 -9.32 -28.07 -11.51
C GLN A 45 -10.75 -27.57 -11.25
N GLN A 46 -11.66 -27.72 -12.22
CA GLN A 46 -13.06 -27.28 -12.15
C GLN A 46 -13.22 -25.79 -11.77
N THR A 47 -12.26 -24.96 -12.18
CA THR A 47 -12.23 -23.53 -11.85
C THR A 47 -11.96 -22.70 -13.11
N SER A 48 -12.23 -21.39 -13.04
CA SER A 48 -11.86 -20.49 -14.13
C SER A 48 -10.38 -20.12 -14.08
N LEU A 49 -9.78 -19.83 -15.24
CA LEU A 49 -8.40 -19.33 -15.31
C LEU A 49 -8.24 -18.00 -14.56
N THR A 50 -9.25 -17.12 -14.61
CA THR A 50 -9.25 -15.85 -13.89
C THR A 50 -9.21 -16.05 -12.38
N ASP A 51 -9.97 -17.02 -11.84
CA ASP A 51 -9.97 -17.29 -10.40
C ASP A 51 -8.63 -17.87 -9.93
N LEU A 52 -8.00 -18.74 -10.74
CA LEU A 52 -6.65 -19.24 -10.46
C LEU A 52 -5.61 -18.11 -10.44
N MET A 53 -5.68 -17.21 -11.43
CA MET A 53 -4.75 -16.08 -11.50
C MET A 53 -4.98 -15.10 -10.35
N ARG A 54 -6.24 -14.86 -9.95
CA ARG A 54 -6.56 -14.03 -8.79
C ARG A 54 -5.97 -14.63 -7.51
N ARG A 55 -6.24 -15.91 -7.26
CA ARG A 55 -5.71 -16.61 -6.09
C ARG A 55 -4.18 -16.58 -6.06
N ARG A 56 -3.54 -16.80 -7.21
CA ARG A 56 -2.07 -16.72 -7.31
C ARG A 56 -1.53 -15.32 -7.03
N ALA A 57 -2.23 -14.27 -7.46
CA ALA A 57 -1.86 -12.91 -7.13
C ALA A 57 -2.01 -12.62 -5.62
N GLU A 58 -3.06 -13.15 -4.98
CA GLU A 58 -3.27 -13.03 -3.53
C GLU A 58 -2.19 -13.75 -2.73
N GLU A 59 -1.82 -14.98 -3.13
CA GLU A 59 -0.73 -15.76 -2.54
C GLU A 59 0.60 -14.99 -2.63
N LEU A 60 0.95 -14.47 -3.80
CA LEU A 60 2.17 -13.66 -4.00
C LEU A 60 2.16 -12.38 -3.15
N ALA A 61 1.01 -11.72 -3.01
CA ALA A 61 0.90 -10.52 -2.18
C ALA A 61 1.07 -10.83 -0.69
N GLU A 62 0.62 -12.00 -0.23
CA GLU A 62 0.82 -12.45 1.15
C GLU A 62 2.29 -12.80 1.42
N GLU A 63 2.95 -13.51 0.50
CA GLU A 63 4.39 -13.79 0.58
C GLU A 63 5.21 -12.51 0.70
N GLU A 64 4.90 -11.49 -0.11
CA GLU A 64 5.57 -10.19 -0.05
C GLU A 64 5.31 -9.46 1.27
N ARG A 65 4.06 -9.49 1.78
CA ARG A 65 3.73 -8.91 3.10
C ARG A 65 4.54 -9.59 4.21
N GLN A 66 4.65 -10.91 4.18
CA GLN A 66 5.43 -11.66 5.17
C GLN A 66 6.91 -11.31 5.10
N TYR A 67 7.46 -11.20 3.89
CA TYR A 67 8.85 -10.76 3.71
C TYR A 67 9.09 -9.36 4.29
N GLN A 68 8.23 -8.40 3.96
CA GLN A 68 8.33 -7.02 4.49
C GLN A 68 8.17 -6.95 6.01
N ASN A 69 7.23 -7.71 6.58
CA ASN A 69 7.03 -7.78 8.03
C ASN A 69 8.24 -8.41 8.72
N SER A 70 8.76 -9.52 8.18
CA SER A 70 9.96 -10.15 8.75
C SER A 70 11.18 -9.24 8.70
N ALA A 71 11.34 -8.44 7.64
CA ALA A 71 12.40 -7.44 7.57
C ALA A 71 12.22 -6.31 8.60
N HIS A 72 10.97 -5.89 8.86
CA HIS A 72 10.65 -4.92 9.89
C HIS A 72 10.91 -5.48 11.30
N ASP A 73 10.53 -6.73 11.55
CA ASP A 73 10.75 -7.41 12.82
C ASP A 73 12.24 -7.58 13.10
N VAL A 74 13.04 -7.96 12.09
CA VAL A 74 14.50 -8.01 12.19
C VAL A 74 15.09 -6.62 12.46
N TRP A 75 14.57 -5.58 11.82
CA TRP A 75 15.02 -4.21 12.10
C TRP A 75 14.69 -3.79 13.54
N LEU A 76 13.48 -4.10 14.03
CA LEU A 76 13.04 -3.77 15.38
C LEU A 76 13.84 -4.54 16.43
N GLU A 77 14.09 -5.83 16.20
CA GLU A 77 14.90 -6.67 17.08
C GLU A 77 16.33 -6.11 17.21
N ASN A 78 16.93 -5.65 16.10
CA ASN A 78 18.23 -4.99 16.13
C ASN A 78 18.20 -3.67 16.94
N GLN A 79 17.16 -2.86 16.81
CA GLN A 79 17.03 -1.62 17.60
C GLN A 79 16.88 -1.90 19.10
N VAL A 80 16.12 -2.95 19.45
CA VAL A 80 15.96 -3.40 20.84
C VAL A 80 17.29 -3.92 21.39
N GLN A 81 17.99 -4.77 20.65
CA GLN A 81 19.31 -5.28 21.05
C GLN A 81 20.33 -4.14 21.22
N GLU A 82 20.34 -3.16 20.32
CA GLU A 82 21.23 -2.00 20.42
C GLU A 82 20.92 -1.15 21.66
N ALA A 83 19.64 -0.96 21.99
CA ALA A 83 19.24 -0.27 23.21
C ALA A 83 19.72 -0.99 24.48
N PHE A 84 19.62 -2.32 24.53
CA PHE A 84 20.14 -3.12 25.64
C PHE A 84 21.68 -3.07 25.72
N ALA A 85 22.39 -3.17 24.60
CA ALA A 85 23.84 -3.04 24.57
C ALA A 85 24.31 -1.67 25.09
N ARG A 86 23.59 -0.57 24.77
CA ARG A 86 23.88 0.77 25.29
C ARG A 86 23.64 0.88 26.81
N TYR A 87 22.64 0.17 27.33
CA TYR A 87 22.38 0.07 28.76
C TYR A 87 23.48 -0.70 29.50
N GLU A 88 23.89 -1.87 29.00
CA GLU A 88 24.92 -2.71 29.64
C GLU A 88 26.31 -2.04 29.68
N VAL A 89 26.64 -1.20 28.68
CA VAL A 89 27.89 -0.44 28.63
C VAL A 89 27.82 0.87 29.44
N GLY A 90 26.69 1.15 30.12
CA GLY A 90 26.52 2.35 30.96
C GLY A 90 26.42 3.66 30.17
N LYS A 91 26.10 3.59 28.87
CA LYS A 91 25.92 4.75 27.97
C LYS A 91 24.45 5.16 27.80
N GLY A 92 23.53 4.52 28.53
CA GLY A 92 22.13 4.90 28.56
C GLY A 92 21.91 6.16 29.39
N GLU A 93 21.53 7.26 28.75
CA GLU A 93 21.10 8.49 29.43
C GLU A 93 19.57 8.45 29.59
N PHE A 94 19.11 8.44 30.83
CA PHE A 94 17.69 8.49 31.16
C PHE A 94 17.27 9.94 31.33
N ILE A 95 16.22 10.34 30.61
CA ILE A 95 15.64 11.68 30.67
C ILE A 95 14.21 11.59 31.18
N ASP A 96 13.86 12.54 32.04
CA ASP A 96 12.51 12.69 32.59
C ASP A 96 11.48 13.00 31.50
N ASP A 97 10.24 12.57 31.70
CA ASP A 97 9.13 12.72 30.75
C ASP A 97 8.91 14.19 30.34
N GLY A 98 9.01 15.12 31.29
CA GLY A 98 8.85 16.56 31.01
C GLY A 98 9.98 17.09 30.13
N ALA A 99 11.22 16.66 30.39
CA ALA A 99 12.38 17.03 29.60
C ALA A 99 12.33 16.43 28.18
N MET A 100 11.90 15.16 28.06
CA MET A 100 11.72 14.47 26.79
C MET A 100 10.67 15.17 25.91
N ASN A 101 9.51 15.50 26.47
CA ASN A 101 8.43 16.16 25.73
C ASN A 101 8.87 17.52 25.16
N ASN A 102 9.60 18.31 25.94
CA ASN A 102 10.14 19.59 25.48
C ASN A 102 11.17 19.41 24.37
N ARG A 103 12.04 18.40 24.47
CA ARG A 103 13.04 18.08 23.45
C ARG A 103 12.41 17.60 22.14
N MET A 104 11.40 16.74 22.22
CA MET A 104 10.63 16.27 21.06
C MET A 104 9.86 17.40 20.38
N ALA A 105 9.25 18.30 21.15
CA ALA A 105 8.56 19.47 20.61
C ALA A 105 9.52 20.41 19.85
N ALA A 106 10.72 20.63 20.41
CA ALA A 106 11.76 21.42 19.76
C ALA A 106 12.27 20.78 18.45
N LEU A 107 12.52 19.47 18.46
CA LEU A 107 12.93 18.71 17.28
C LEU A 107 11.85 18.71 16.18
N LYS A 108 10.57 18.54 16.56
CA LYS A 108 9.45 18.62 15.63
C LYS A 108 9.38 19.98 14.95
N SER A 109 9.55 21.06 15.72
CA SER A 109 9.59 22.42 15.20
C SER A 109 10.80 22.69 14.29
N GLN A 110 11.95 22.06 14.53
CA GLN A 110 13.13 22.14 13.65
C GLN A 110 12.92 21.38 12.34
N ALA A 111 12.36 20.17 12.41
CA ALA A 111 12.03 19.36 11.24
C ALA A 111 11.00 20.04 10.33
N GLU A 112 9.98 20.69 10.91
CA GLU A 112 8.98 21.49 10.18
C GLU A 112 9.59 22.74 9.52
N ARG A 113 10.69 23.27 10.08
CA ARG A 113 11.46 24.39 9.51
C ARG A 113 12.53 23.96 8.49
N GLY A 114 12.76 22.66 8.33
CA GLY A 114 13.74 22.11 7.38
C GLY A 114 15.20 22.31 7.79
N GLU A 115 15.47 22.66 9.05
CA GLU A 115 16.83 22.75 9.57
C GLU A 115 17.27 21.37 10.05
N LYS A 116 18.35 20.85 9.47
CA LYS A 116 18.97 19.56 9.80
C LYS A 116 20.05 19.71 10.86
#